data_AF-A0A9W8K5M0-F1
#
_entry.id   AF-A0A9W8K5M0-F1
#
_cell.length_a   1.000
_cell.length_b   1.000
_cell.length_c   1.000
_cell.angle_alpha   90.00
_cell.angle_beta   90.00
_cell.angle_gamma   90.00
#
_symmetry.space_group_name_H-M   'P 1'
#
loop_
_entity.id
_entity.type
_entity.pdbx_description
1 polymer ?
#
loop_
_entity_poly.entity_id
_entity_poly.type
_entity_poly.pdbx_seq_one_letter_code
_entity_poly.pdbx_strand_id
1 'polypeptide(L)'
;MPLTLNPPKVPFRFSRYEYLSGLRLPEHISLEVMKISPYREPISSDLSLPSALWDDAKFILDSHMEELQSKYNSLESDEERQAWLAAKALHLAALETNAGIYEDFLQSRSDEREARRNQRRLQREELLIQKLKEGGFTEKLTWLPMNTLKSYVSSDTDPNPATEKGWQKLLPKLTAFIERQTHERKMQQRRDVIAQRCRILKQLFLSGPGCNFNTIQPNVADIAALPEIQKILCPFVDDTETEEGAIEQRLMWALSSGVGGDFLSSWWNETSKTLLAIVHLATRRKIATAHALTNPTLFFLCKDCPTLPLTYPAVLIHTCRHPDYASAAYKDCNADMKHAFSCLEAQPWAARCGRLMFYPSRSKHAAAILKILDLDERHITSDFLYFNNPVLVHQRKNGSRVMVRWNEAIFNCGKTTTKKALSVWQRATSQEMYSFYRQLVVLPL
;
A
#
# COMPACT_ATOMS: atom_id res chain seq x y z
N MET A 1 -53.65 -18.28 -11.88
CA MET A 1 -52.29 -18.74 -11.50
C MET A 1 -51.87 -17.99 -10.24
N PRO A 2 -51.80 -18.64 -9.07
CA PRO A 2 -51.34 -17.99 -7.84
C PRO A 2 -49.83 -18.16 -7.66
N LEU A 3 -49.18 -17.07 -7.23
CA LEU A 3 -47.78 -17.00 -6.87
C LEU A 3 -47.56 -17.66 -5.49
N THR A 4 -46.74 -18.71 -5.44
CA THR A 4 -46.29 -19.35 -4.21
C THR A 4 -45.09 -18.60 -3.63
N LEU A 5 -45.22 -18.12 -2.39
CA LEU A 5 -44.15 -17.57 -1.56
C LEU A 5 -43.29 -18.72 -1.01
N ASN A 6 -41.97 -18.66 -1.25
CA ASN A 6 -40.99 -19.55 -0.62
C ASN A 6 -40.64 -19.05 0.80
N PRO A 7 -40.54 -19.93 1.82
CA PRO A 7 -39.98 -19.58 3.11
C PRO A 7 -38.44 -19.64 3.11
N PRO A 8 -37.76 -18.90 4.00
CA PRO A 8 -36.31 -18.80 4.02
C PRO A 8 -35.64 -20.03 4.65
N LYS A 9 -34.52 -20.46 4.04
CA LYS A 9 -33.65 -21.51 4.55
C LYS A 9 -32.75 -20.96 5.65
N VAL A 10 -32.85 -21.53 6.86
CA VAL A 10 -31.87 -21.35 7.94
C VAL A 10 -30.88 -22.52 7.87
N PRO A 11 -29.55 -22.31 8.00
CA PRO A 11 -28.58 -23.39 7.86
C PRO A 11 -28.44 -24.19 9.16
N PHE A 12 -28.83 -25.45 9.11
CA PHE A 12 -28.42 -26.47 10.08
C PHE A 12 -26.92 -26.77 9.91
N ARG A 13 -26.12 -26.56 10.95
CA ARG A 13 -24.76 -27.11 11.07
C ARG A 13 -24.82 -28.39 11.88
N PHE A 14 -24.45 -29.51 11.27
CA PHE A 14 -24.11 -30.74 11.99
C PHE A 14 -22.71 -30.58 12.60
N SER A 15 -22.59 -30.83 13.91
CA SER A 15 -21.31 -31.16 14.53
C SER A 15 -21.27 -32.65 14.87
N ARG A 16 -20.07 -33.20 14.74
CA ARG A 16 -19.74 -34.62 14.62
C ARG A 16 -19.22 -35.10 15.98
N TYR A 17 -19.72 -36.22 16.49
CA TYR A 17 -18.99 -37.04 17.47
C TYR A 17 -19.26 -38.53 17.28
N GLU A 18 -18.16 -39.28 17.16
CA GLU A 18 -18.09 -40.74 17.26
C GLU A 18 -17.43 -41.12 18.60
N TYR A 19 -17.70 -42.37 19.02
CA TYR A 19 -17.11 -43.19 20.08
C TYR A 19 -17.55 -42.97 21.54
N LEU A 20 -18.41 -43.86 22.05
CA LEU A 20 -17.97 -45.06 22.79
C LEU A 20 -19.04 -46.16 22.73
N SER A 21 -18.53 -47.38 22.57
CA SER A 21 -19.22 -48.63 22.30
C SER A 21 -19.77 -49.31 23.55
N GLY A 22 -20.89 -50.02 23.37
CA GLY A 22 -21.04 -51.37 23.90
C GLY A 22 -21.75 -51.50 25.23
N LEU A 23 -23.09 -51.59 25.17
CA LEU A 23 -23.90 -52.58 25.89
C LEU A 23 -25.32 -52.54 25.29
N ARG A 24 -25.69 -53.59 24.55
CA ARG A 24 -27.08 -53.81 24.14
C ARG A 24 -27.81 -54.41 25.34
N LEU A 25 -28.88 -53.75 25.79
CA LEU A 25 -29.92 -54.39 26.59
C LEU A 25 -31.18 -54.58 25.72
N PRO A 26 -32.00 -55.61 26.01
CA PRO A 26 -33.09 -56.02 25.13
C PRO A 26 -34.26 -55.03 25.16
N GLU A 27 -34.95 -54.97 24.03
CA GLU A 27 -36.21 -54.29 23.80
C GLU A 27 -37.22 -54.68 24.87
N HIS A 28 -37.54 -53.78 25.81
CA HIS A 28 -38.86 -53.48 26.36
C HIS A 28 -38.67 -52.44 27.48
N ILE A 29 -39.38 -51.31 27.34
CA ILE A 29 -39.35 -50.08 28.16
C ILE A 29 -38.17 -49.13 27.80
N SER A 30 -38.40 -48.30 26.78
CA SER A 30 -37.62 -47.06 26.58
C SER A 30 -38.08 -46.03 27.63
N LEU A 31 -37.32 -45.89 28.72
CA LEU A 31 -37.35 -44.67 29.56
C LEU A 31 -36.66 -43.56 28.77
N GLU A 32 -37.40 -42.93 27.86
CA GLU A 32 -36.93 -41.78 27.07
C GLU A 32 -37.05 -40.44 27.82
N VAL A 33 -37.44 -40.47 29.11
CA VAL A 33 -37.53 -39.28 29.96
C VAL A 33 -36.26 -39.22 30.81
N MET A 34 -35.50 -38.12 30.69
CA MET A 34 -34.19 -37.82 31.30
C MET A 34 -32.95 -38.29 30.50
N LYS A 35 -32.78 -37.78 29.28
CA LYS A 35 -31.44 -37.39 28.82
C LYS A 35 -31.31 -35.87 29.00
N ILE A 36 -30.82 -35.43 30.15
CA ILE A 36 -30.26 -34.08 30.28
C ILE A 36 -28.96 -34.12 29.46
N SER A 37 -29.04 -33.67 28.21
CA SER A 37 -27.86 -33.49 27.37
C SER A 37 -27.04 -32.33 27.94
N PRO A 38 -25.78 -32.51 28.33
CA PRO A 38 -24.91 -31.39 28.67
C PRO A 38 -24.53 -30.69 27.38
N TYR A 39 -25.38 -29.77 26.93
CA TYR A 39 -25.07 -28.90 25.80
C TYR A 39 -23.96 -27.93 26.25
N ARG A 40 -22.71 -28.24 25.90
CA ARG A 40 -21.57 -27.33 26.04
C ARG A 40 -21.59 -26.34 24.88
N GLU A 41 -22.23 -25.20 25.04
CA GLU A 41 -21.72 -24.01 24.35
C GLU A 41 -20.48 -23.51 25.09
N PRO A 42 -19.45 -23.01 24.38
CA PRO A 42 -18.32 -22.40 25.03
C PRO A 42 -18.80 -21.09 25.67
N ILE A 43 -19.10 -21.16 26.97
CA ILE A 43 -19.23 -19.99 27.82
C ILE A 43 -17.95 -19.17 27.62
N SER A 44 -18.14 -17.90 27.24
CA SER A 44 -17.09 -16.89 27.15
C SER A 44 -16.03 -17.11 28.24
N SER A 45 -14.76 -17.13 27.84
CA SER A 45 -13.59 -17.52 28.65
C SER A 45 -13.42 -16.76 29.98
N ASP A 46 -14.20 -15.70 30.21
CA ASP A 46 -14.17 -14.88 31.42
C ASP A 46 -15.08 -15.39 32.56
N LEU A 47 -15.86 -16.45 32.35
CA LEU A 47 -16.68 -17.11 33.39
C LEU A 47 -16.27 -18.57 33.60
N SER A 48 -14.97 -18.86 33.69
CA SER A 48 -14.51 -20.14 34.22
C SER A 48 -14.83 -20.21 35.71
N LEU A 49 -15.94 -20.88 36.07
CA LEU A 49 -16.18 -21.28 37.45
C LEU A 49 -14.97 -22.12 37.91
N PRO A 50 -14.36 -21.80 39.08
CA PRO A 50 -13.26 -22.57 39.64
C PRO A 50 -13.52 -24.08 39.59
N SER A 51 -12.52 -24.87 39.19
CA SER A 51 -12.62 -26.35 39.05
C SER A 51 -13.30 -27.02 40.24
N ALA A 52 -13.09 -26.51 41.46
CA ALA A 52 -13.68 -27.04 42.68
C ALA A 52 -15.22 -26.99 42.72
N LEU A 53 -15.85 -25.99 42.09
CA LEU A 53 -17.32 -25.88 42.07
C LEU A 53 -17.97 -26.93 41.15
N TRP A 54 -17.22 -27.45 40.17
CA TRP A 54 -17.71 -28.51 39.28
C TRP A 54 -17.73 -29.87 39.97
N ASP A 55 -16.73 -30.14 40.81
CA ASP A 55 -16.67 -31.39 41.58
C ASP A 55 -17.80 -31.44 42.63
N ASP A 56 -18.08 -30.32 43.29
CA ASP A 56 -19.20 -30.19 44.23
C ASP A 56 -20.57 -30.35 43.54
N ALA A 57 -20.74 -29.72 42.37
CA ALA A 57 -21.99 -29.85 41.60
C ALA A 57 -22.24 -31.29 41.15
N LYS A 58 -21.18 -32.00 40.73
CA LYS A 58 -21.26 -33.41 40.33
C LYS A 58 -21.65 -34.32 41.49
N PHE A 59 -21.04 -34.13 42.65
CA PHE A 59 -21.36 -34.93 43.84
C PHE A 59 -22.82 -34.75 44.29
N ILE A 60 -23.35 -33.52 44.23
CA ILE A 60 -24.75 -33.22 44.57
C ILE A 60 -25.72 -33.90 43.58
N LEU A 61 -25.37 -33.91 42.29
CA LEU A 61 -26.14 -34.58 41.24
C LEU A 61 -26.20 -36.09 41.44
N ASP A 62 -25.06 -36.73 41.72
CA ASP A 62 -24.99 -38.19 41.90
C ASP A 62 -25.81 -38.65 43.12
N SER A 63 -25.67 -37.98 44.26
CA SER A 63 -26.42 -38.28 45.50
C SER A 63 -27.94 -38.13 45.33
N HIS A 64 -28.39 -37.05 44.68
CA HIS A 64 -29.82 -36.82 44.45
C HIS A 64 -30.42 -37.82 43.45
N MET A 65 -29.65 -38.23 42.44
CA MET A 65 -30.08 -39.27 41.50
C MET A 65 -30.26 -40.62 42.19
N GLU A 66 -29.36 -41.01 43.09
CA GLU A 66 -29.49 -42.23 43.90
C GLU A 66 -30.76 -42.19 44.79
N GLU A 67 -31.05 -41.05 45.42
CA GLU A 67 -32.27 -40.86 46.22
C GLU A 67 -33.55 -41.02 45.37
N LEU A 68 -33.59 -40.37 44.20
CA LEU A 68 -34.73 -40.45 43.28
C LEU A 68 -34.94 -41.89 42.77
N GLN A 69 -33.86 -42.60 42.45
CA GLN A 69 -33.91 -43.97 41.98
C GLN A 69 -34.36 -44.94 43.09
N SER A 70 -33.85 -44.77 44.31
CA SER A 70 -34.29 -45.52 45.49
C SER A 70 -35.79 -45.35 45.73
N LYS A 71 -36.28 -44.10 45.70
CA LYS A 71 -37.70 -43.77 45.89
C LYS A 71 -38.60 -44.32 44.78
N TYR A 72 -38.11 -44.39 43.54
CA TYR A 72 -38.83 -44.99 42.43
C TYR A 72 -38.95 -46.52 42.61
N ASN A 73 -37.84 -47.18 42.98
CA ASN A 73 -37.79 -48.63 43.17
C ASN A 73 -38.65 -49.11 44.35
N SER A 74 -38.87 -48.27 45.36
CA SER A 74 -39.72 -48.60 46.51
C SER A 74 -41.23 -48.58 46.23
N LEU A 75 -41.68 -48.13 45.04
CA LEU A 75 -43.09 -48.15 44.66
C LEU A 75 -43.48 -49.56 44.18
N GLU A 76 -44.52 -50.15 44.78
CA GLU A 76 -44.92 -51.55 44.59
C GLU A 76 -45.79 -51.74 43.34
N SER A 77 -46.62 -50.74 42.98
CA SER A 77 -47.51 -50.80 41.83
C SER A 77 -47.02 -50.00 40.62
N ASP A 78 -47.34 -50.48 39.42
CA ASP A 78 -47.05 -49.76 38.16
C ASP A 78 -47.82 -48.44 38.07
N GLU A 79 -49.02 -48.39 38.66
CA GLU A 79 -49.87 -47.20 38.70
C GLU A 79 -49.23 -46.07 39.53
N GLU A 80 -48.65 -46.39 40.70
CA GLU A 80 -47.90 -45.44 41.52
C GLU A 80 -46.62 -44.95 40.82
N ARG A 81 -45.92 -45.84 40.12
CA ARG A 81 -44.72 -45.48 39.34
C ARG A 81 -45.06 -44.52 38.21
N GLN A 82 -46.16 -44.76 37.48
CA GLN A 82 -46.63 -43.87 36.42
C GLN A 82 -47.05 -42.50 36.98
N ALA A 83 -47.80 -42.49 38.09
CA ALA A 83 -48.18 -41.25 38.77
C ALA A 83 -46.95 -40.45 39.24
N TRP A 84 -45.93 -41.13 39.79
CA TRP A 84 -44.68 -40.50 40.21
C TRP A 84 -43.90 -39.91 39.03
N LEU A 85 -43.77 -40.65 37.93
CA LEU A 85 -43.10 -40.16 36.71
C LEU A 85 -43.82 -38.94 36.13
N ALA A 86 -45.14 -38.97 36.07
CA ALA A 86 -45.95 -37.83 35.62
C ALA A 86 -45.74 -36.60 36.54
N ALA A 87 -45.73 -36.80 37.86
CA ALA A 87 -45.45 -35.73 38.81
C ALA A 87 -44.02 -35.17 38.67
N LYS A 88 -43.02 -36.02 38.41
CA LYS A 88 -41.63 -35.59 38.18
C LYS A 88 -41.45 -34.87 36.84
N ALA A 89 -42.12 -35.32 35.78
CA ALA A 89 -42.13 -34.63 34.51
C ALA A 89 -42.73 -33.23 34.66
N LEU A 90 -43.85 -33.10 35.38
CA LEU A 90 -44.46 -31.81 35.70
C LEU A 90 -43.53 -30.92 36.53
N HIS A 91 -42.86 -31.49 37.53
CA HIS A 91 -41.86 -30.76 38.33
C HIS A 91 -40.66 -30.28 37.49
N LEU A 92 -40.12 -31.12 36.60
CA LEU A 92 -39.04 -30.74 35.69
C LEU A 92 -39.48 -29.63 34.73
N ALA A 93 -40.67 -29.73 34.14
CA ALA A 93 -41.21 -28.68 33.28
C ALA A 93 -41.34 -27.34 34.03
N ALA A 94 -41.75 -27.39 35.32
CA ALA A 94 -41.79 -26.21 36.17
C ALA A 94 -40.38 -25.66 36.46
N LEU A 95 -39.39 -26.52 36.71
CA LEU A 95 -37.99 -26.12 36.89
C LEU A 95 -37.40 -25.48 35.63
N GLU A 96 -37.63 -26.05 34.46
CA GLU A 96 -37.18 -25.50 33.17
C GLU A 96 -37.81 -24.13 32.90
N THR A 97 -39.12 -24.01 33.15
CA THR A 97 -39.82 -22.72 33.06
C THR A 97 -39.21 -21.69 34.00
N ASN A 98 -38.95 -22.07 35.26
CA ASN A 98 -38.32 -21.18 36.23
C ASN A 98 -36.87 -20.83 35.85
N ALA A 99 -36.10 -21.79 35.33
CA ALA A 99 -34.73 -21.56 34.87
C ALA A 99 -34.70 -20.53 33.74
N GLY A 100 -35.60 -20.64 32.75
CA GLY A 100 -35.75 -19.64 31.70
C GLY A 100 -36.07 -18.25 32.25
N ILE A 101 -36.98 -18.15 33.23
CA ILE A 101 -37.29 -16.88 33.90
C ILE A 101 -36.04 -16.28 34.60
N TYR A 102 -35.21 -17.12 35.23
CA TYR A 102 -33.98 -16.65 35.89
C TYR A 102 -32.90 -16.23 34.88
N GLU A 103 -32.74 -16.96 33.79
CA GLU A 103 -31.82 -16.60 32.70
C GLU A 103 -32.22 -15.26 32.06
N ASP A 104 -33.50 -15.10 31.72
CA ASP A 104 -34.06 -13.86 31.18
C ASP A 104 -33.86 -12.69 32.15
N PHE A 105 -34.05 -12.93 33.45
CA PHE A 105 -33.81 -11.93 34.49
C PHE A 105 -32.32 -11.54 34.57
N LEU A 106 -31.40 -12.51 34.53
CA LEU A 106 -29.96 -12.24 34.56
C LEU A 106 -29.48 -11.50 33.31
N GLN A 107 -29.97 -11.90 32.13
CA GLN A 107 -29.68 -11.21 30.88
C GLN A 107 -30.21 -9.77 30.91
N SER A 108 -31.46 -9.58 31.32
CA SER A 108 -32.06 -8.24 31.47
C SER A 108 -31.27 -7.36 32.44
N ARG A 109 -30.77 -7.92 33.56
CA ARG A 109 -29.88 -7.22 34.50
C ARG A 109 -28.51 -6.92 33.91
N SER A 110 -27.98 -7.78 33.06
CA SER A 110 -26.73 -7.53 32.34
C SER A 110 -26.89 -6.35 31.37
N ASP A 111 -27.93 -6.40 30.55
CA ASP A 111 -28.25 -5.37 29.56
C ASP A 111 -28.54 -4.02 30.24
N GLU A 112 -29.29 -4.01 31.35
CA GLU A 112 -29.54 -2.81 32.15
C GLU A 112 -28.23 -2.19 32.68
N ARG A 113 -27.28 -3.03 33.15
CA ARG A 113 -25.97 -2.56 33.63
C ARG A 113 -25.12 -2.00 32.50
N GLU A 114 -25.11 -2.65 31.33
CA GLU A 114 -24.39 -2.17 30.16
C GLU A 114 -24.98 -0.86 29.63
N ALA A 115 -26.30 -0.77 29.51
CA ALA A 115 -27.00 0.45 29.12
C ALA A 115 -26.68 1.61 30.08
N ARG A 116 -26.72 1.38 31.40
CA ARG A 116 -26.33 2.38 32.40
C ARG A 116 -24.86 2.80 32.28
N ARG A 117 -23.96 1.85 32.01
CA ARG A 117 -22.52 2.14 31.80
C ARG A 117 -22.32 3.00 30.54
N ASN A 118 -22.98 2.66 29.44
CA ASN A 118 -22.91 3.41 28.19
C ASN A 118 -23.51 4.81 28.34
N GLN A 119 -24.64 4.94 29.05
CA GLN A 119 -25.23 6.24 29.36
C GLN A 119 -24.25 7.15 30.15
N ARG A 120 -23.56 6.60 31.17
CA ARG A 120 -22.54 7.36 31.92
C ARG A 120 -21.36 7.78 31.05
N ARG A 121 -20.92 6.92 30.12
CA ARG A 121 -19.86 7.25 29.15
C ARG A 121 -20.27 8.42 28.26
N LEU A 122 -21.49 8.39 27.71
CA LEU A 122 -22.03 9.47 26.87
C LEU A 122 -22.13 10.79 27.65
N GLN A 123 -22.65 10.76 28.88
CA GLN A 123 -22.73 11.95 29.74
C GLN A 123 -21.33 12.52 30.07
N ARG A 124 -20.35 11.65 30.35
CA ARG A 124 -18.96 12.09 30.57
C ARG A 124 -18.38 12.71 29.31
N GLU A 125 -18.61 12.11 28.15
CA GLU A 125 -18.16 12.63 26.86
C GLU A 125 -18.72 14.03 26.59
N GLU A 126 -20.04 14.21 26.73
CA GLU A 126 -20.71 15.50 26.56
C GLU A 126 -20.15 16.57 27.50
N LEU A 127 -19.95 16.23 28.78
CA LEU A 127 -19.37 17.13 29.77
C LEU A 127 -17.93 17.52 29.43
N LEU A 128 -17.10 16.57 28.98
CA LEU A 128 -15.73 16.85 28.57
C LEU A 128 -15.70 17.75 27.33
N ILE A 129 -16.56 17.52 26.35
CA ILE A 129 -16.70 18.38 25.16
C ILE A 129 -17.14 19.78 25.57
N GLN A 130 -18.12 19.90 26.46
CA GLN A 130 -18.56 21.19 26.98
C GLN A 130 -17.43 21.94 27.69
N LYS A 131 -16.70 21.28 28.60
CA LYS A 131 -15.55 21.88 29.28
C LYS A 131 -14.43 22.30 28.31
N LEU A 132 -14.20 21.55 27.24
CA LEU A 132 -13.25 21.95 26.19
C LEU A 132 -13.74 23.21 25.44
N LYS A 133 -15.04 23.32 25.14
CA LYS A 133 -15.62 24.53 24.53
C LYS A 133 -15.46 25.74 25.45
N GLU A 134 -15.77 25.59 26.74
CA GLU A 134 -15.60 26.62 27.77
C GLU A 134 -14.11 27.02 27.93
N GLY A 135 -13.19 26.07 27.74
CA GLY A 135 -11.75 26.31 27.72
C GLY A 135 -11.20 26.95 26.44
N GLY A 136 -12.06 27.41 25.53
CA GLY A 136 -11.67 28.12 24.30
C GLY A 136 -11.27 27.21 23.13
N PHE A 137 -11.53 25.90 23.19
CA PHE A 137 -11.23 24.97 22.09
C PHE A 137 -12.34 24.88 21.05
N THR A 138 -13.39 25.71 21.14
CA THR A 138 -14.57 25.66 20.25
C THR A 138 -14.19 25.64 18.78
N GLU A 139 -13.31 26.53 18.33
CA GLU A 139 -12.87 26.56 16.93
C GLU A 139 -12.10 25.28 16.56
N LYS A 140 -11.19 24.78 17.40
CA LYS A 140 -10.44 23.56 17.10
C LYS A 140 -11.35 22.33 17.01
N LEU A 141 -12.44 22.31 17.79
CA LEU A 141 -13.41 21.22 17.81
C LEU A 141 -14.31 21.19 16.57
N THR A 142 -14.52 22.30 15.85
CA THR A 142 -15.34 22.28 14.62
C THR A 142 -14.67 21.49 13.50
N TRP A 143 -13.33 21.46 13.48
CA TRP A 143 -12.55 20.77 12.44
C TRP A 143 -12.24 19.31 12.76
N LEU A 144 -12.37 18.91 14.02
CA LEU A 144 -12.02 17.57 14.47
C LEU A 144 -13.21 16.63 14.22
N PRO A 145 -13.04 15.53 13.46
CA PRO A 145 -14.11 14.56 13.31
C PRO A 145 -14.54 14.06 14.69
N MET A 146 -15.83 14.22 15.01
CA MET A 146 -16.34 13.95 16.36
C MET A 146 -15.96 12.53 16.81
N ASN A 147 -16.07 11.55 15.92
CA ASN A 147 -15.73 10.15 16.19
C ASN A 147 -14.28 9.96 16.67
N THR A 148 -13.32 10.74 16.16
CA THR A 148 -11.92 10.66 16.58
C THR A 148 -11.75 11.14 18.02
N LEU A 149 -12.45 12.22 18.40
CA LEU A 149 -12.47 12.71 19.77
C LEU A 149 -13.18 11.72 20.71
N LYS A 150 -14.35 11.22 20.31
CA LYS A 150 -15.12 10.24 21.08
C LYS A 150 -14.32 8.98 21.34
N SER A 151 -13.62 8.46 20.33
CA SER A 151 -12.77 7.28 20.46
C SER A 151 -11.62 7.52 21.44
N TYR A 152 -11.01 8.71 21.42
CA TYR A 152 -9.95 9.05 22.36
C TYR A 152 -10.47 9.17 23.79
N VAL A 153 -11.60 9.87 23.99
CA VAL A 153 -12.24 10.02 25.30
C VAL A 153 -12.74 8.68 25.85
N SER A 154 -13.31 7.83 24.99
CA SER A 154 -13.84 6.51 25.38
C SER A 154 -12.74 5.48 25.69
N SER A 155 -11.51 5.71 25.22
CA SER A 155 -10.37 4.86 25.58
C SER A 155 -9.93 5.03 27.04
N ASP A 156 -10.35 6.12 27.69
CA ASP A 156 -10.21 6.30 29.13
C ASP A 156 -11.23 5.39 29.84
N THR A 157 -10.74 4.33 30.46
CA THR A 157 -11.55 3.21 30.96
C THR A 157 -12.49 3.55 32.11
N ASP A 158 -12.41 4.76 32.69
CA ASP A 158 -13.16 5.12 33.88
C ASP A 158 -14.60 5.60 33.55
N PRO A 159 -15.64 4.80 33.86
CA PRO A 159 -17.03 5.16 33.61
C PRO A 159 -17.57 6.19 34.61
N ASN A 160 -16.79 6.57 35.64
CA ASN A 160 -17.24 7.53 36.63
C ASN A 160 -17.29 8.96 36.05
N PRO A 161 -18.17 9.83 36.56
CA PRO A 161 -18.18 11.23 36.15
C PRO A 161 -16.81 11.89 36.40
N ALA A 162 -16.36 12.74 35.48
CA ALA A 162 -15.09 13.43 35.59
C ALA A 162 -15.14 14.44 36.76
N THR A 163 -14.64 14.02 37.93
CA THR A 163 -14.43 14.93 39.05
C THR A 163 -13.47 16.06 38.67
N GLU A 164 -13.49 17.19 39.37
CA GLU A 164 -12.62 18.32 39.04
C GLU A 164 -11.12 17.94 39.05
N LYS A 165 -10.71 17.10 40.02
CA LYS A 165 -9.35 16.54 40.04
C LYS A 165 -9.08 15.62 38.84
N GLY A 166 -10.06 14.83 38.42
CA GLY A 166 -9.96 13.98 37.23
C GLY A 166 -9.84 14.81 35.95
N TRP A 167 -10.62 15.89 35.85
CA TRP A 167 -10.56 16.85 34.76
C TRP A 167 -9.18 17.52 34.66
N GLN A 168 -8.63 18.02 35.76
CA GLN A 168 -7.29 18.62 35.78
C GLN A 168 -6.19 17.66 35.31
N LYS A 169 -6.32 16.35 35.60
CA LYS A 169 -5.39 15.32 35.10
C LYS A 169 -5.58 15.00 33.61
N LEU A 170 -6.82 15.06 33.13
CA LEU A 170 -7.18 14.71 31.75
C LEU A 170 -6.92 15.87 30.77
N LEU A 171 -7.10 17.12 31.22
CA LEU A 171 -6.99 18.32 30.40
C LEU A 171 -5.65 18.40 29.62
N PRO A 172 -4.46 18.21 30.22
CA PRO A 172 -3.21 18.23 29.47
C PRO A 172 -3.15 17.18 28.35
N LYS A 173 -3.71 15.98 28.58
CA LYS A 173 -3.77 14.90 27.58
C LYS A 173 -4.71 15.23 26.43
N LEU A 174 -5.86 15.85 26.73
CA LEU A 174 -6.81 16.30 25.72
C LEU A 174 -6.24 17.47 24.91
N THR A 175 -5.59 18.43 25.56
CA THR A 175 -4.93 19.55 24.89
C THR A 175 -3.84 19.06 23.94
N ALA A 176 -2.93 18.21 24.41
CA ALA A 176 -1.88 17.63 23.56
C ALA A 176 -2.46 16.83 22.37
N PHE A 177 -3.55 16.10 22.60
CA PHE A 177 -4.26 15.39 21.55
C PHE A 177 -4.84 16.35 20.49
N ILE A 178 -5.56 17.39 20.91
CA ILE A 178 -6.16 18.39 20.01
C ILE A 178 -5.08 19.16 19.24
N GLU A 179 -3.97 19.51 19.89
CA GLU A 179 -2.84 20.18 19.25
C GLU A 179 -2.17 19.31 18.20
N ARG A 180 -1.94 18.03 18.50
CA ARG A 180 -1.44 17.06 17.51
C ARG A 180 -2.38 16.95 16.31
N GLN A 181 -3.69 16.80 16.54
CA GLN A 181 -4.68 16.74 15.47
C GLN A 181 -4.72 18.04 14.64
N THR A 182 -4.60 19.19 15.30
CA THR A 182 -4.51 20.49 14.63
C THR A 182 -3.26 20.58 13.75
N HIS A 183 -2.13 20.09 14.24
CA HIS A 183 -0.88 20.05 13.49
C HIS A 183 -0.98 19.10 12.29
N GLU A 184 -1.47 17.88 12.48
CA GLU A 184 -1.70 16.90 11.40
C GLU A 184 -2.61 17.48 10.32
N ARG A 185 -3.72 18.11 10.70
CA ARG A 185 -4.63 18.79 9.76
C ARG A 185 -3.91 19.87 8.96
N LYS A 186 -3.14 20.74 9.62
CA LYS A 186 -2.37 21.80 8.94
C LYS A 186 -1.35 21.22 7.96
N MET A 187 -0.68 20.12 8.34
CA MET A 187 0.26 19.42 7.45
C MET A 187 -0.46 18.79 6.25
N GLN A 188 -1.66 18.23 6.46
CA GLN A 188 -2.47 17.70 5.37
C GLN A 188 -2.94 18.82 4.42
N GLN A 189 -3.47 19.93 4.95
CA GLN A 189 -3.83 21.10 4.15
C GLN A 189 -2.66 21.63 3.32
N ARG A 190 -1.46 21.71 3.93
CA ARG A 190 -0.23 22.09 3.23
C ARG A 190 0.09 21.12 2.08
N ARG A 191 -0.02 19.81 2.32
CA ARG A 191 0.18 18.77 1.28
C ARG A 191 -0.85 18.87 0.15
N ASP A 192 -2.10 19.17 0.47
CA ASP A 192 -3.18 19.32 -0.51
C ASP A 192 -2.93 20.54 -1.42
N VAL A 193 -2.52 21.67 -0.83
CA VAL A 193 -2.14 22.87 -1.59
C VAL A 193 -0.94 22.59 -2.50
N ILE A 194 0.13 21.96 -1.99
CA ILE A 194 1.29 21.57 -2.81
C ILE A 194 0.86 20.66 -3.96
N ALA A 195 -0.01 19.68 -3.70
CA ALA A 195 -0.50 18.77 -4.72
C ALA A 195 -1.28 19.50 -5.83
N GLN A 196 -2.16 20.43 -5.43
CA GLN A 196 -2.89 21.29 -6.37
C GLN A 196 -1.93 22.12 -7.24
N ARG A 197 -0.94 22.78 -6.62
CA ARG A 197 0.06 23.59 -7.34
C ARG A 197 0.92 22.73 -8.28
N CYS A 198 1.30 21.52 -7.86
CA CYS A 198 2.02 20.56 -8.72
C CYS A 198 1.17 20.09 -9.91
N ARG A 199 -0.14 19.89 -9.73
CA ARG A 199 -1.06 19.55 -10.81
C ARG A 199 -1.08 20.66 -11.87
N ILE A 200 -1.19 21.92 -11.45
CA ILE A 200 -1.17 23.09 -12.35
C ILE A 200 0.17 23.18 -13.08
N LEU A 201 1.30 23.04 -12.37
CA LEU A 201 2.63 23.01 -13.00
C LEU A 201 2.76 21.90 -14.04
N LYS A 202 2.27 20.69 -13.75
CA LYS A 202 2.30 19.55 -14.68
C LYS A 202 1.47 19.85 -15.93
N GLN A 203 0.31 20.48 -15.78
CA GLN A 203 -0.53 20.91 -16.91
C GLN A 203 0.20 21.95 -17.77
N LEU A 204 0.72 23.02 -17.16
CA LEU A 204 1.47 24.06 -17.86
C LEU A 204 2.71 23.52 -18.58
N PHE A 205 3.42 22.59 -17.93
CA PHE A 205 4.56 21.92 -18.55
C PHE A 205 4.11 21.19 -19.82
N LEU A 206 3.08 20.35 -19.75
CA LEU A 206 2.59 19.54 -20.87
C LEU A 206 1.93 20.36 -22.00
N SER A 207 1.30 21.49 -21.68
CA SER A 207 0.66 22.37 -22.67
C SER A 207 1.61 23.40 -23.26
N GLY A 208 2.81 23.56 -22.71
CA GLY A 208 3.76 24.57 -23.13
C GLY A 208 4.31 24.31 -24.55
N PRO A 209 4.64 25.37 -25.30
CA PRO A 209 5.25 25.25 -26.64
C PRO A 209 6.63 24.56 -26.61
N GLY A 210 7.18 24.35 -25.41
CA GLY A 210 8.39 23.57 -25.18
C GLY A 210 8.22 22.09 -25.45
N CYS A 211 7.05 21.46 -25.26
CA CYS A 211 6.87 20.00 -25.28
C CYS A 211 6.92 19.34 -26.67
N ASN A 212 7.85 19.77 -27.52
CA ASN A 212 8.21 19.03 -28.73
C ASN A 212 8.81 17.68 -28.30
N PHE A 213 8.11 16.58 -28.59
CA PHE A 213 8.58 15.21 -28.33
C PHE A 213 9.95 14.90 -28.94
N ASN A 214 10.41 15.72 -29.88
CA ASN A 214 11.68 15.57 -30.58
C ASN A 214 12.84 16.33 -29.91
N THR A 215 12.59 17.18 -28.91
CA THR A 215 13.64 17.90 -28.19
C THR A 215 13.86 17.27 -26.82
N ILE A 216 15.13 17.19 -26.43
CA ILE A 216 15.50 16.70 -25.10
C ILE A 216 15.24 17.83 -24.12
N GLN A 217 14.41 17.57 -23.12
CA GLN A 217 14.02 18.59 -22.15
C GLN A 217 14.25 18.12 -20.72
N PRO A 218 14.51 19.06 -19.80
CA PRO A 218 14.38 18.79 -18.38
C PRO A 218 12.96 18.27 -18.09
N ASN A 219 12.85 17.35 -17.15
CA ASN A 219 11.54 16.86 -16.74
C ASN A 219 10.86 17.87 -15.80
N VAL A 220 9.57 17.70 -15.53
CA VAL A 220 8.80 18.64 -14.69
C VAL A 220 9.40 18.84 -13.28
N ALA A 221 10.08 17.82 -12.71
CA ALA A 221 10.72 17.93 -11.41
C ALA A 221 12.08 18.66 -11.46
N ASP A 222 12.77 18.69 -12.61
CA ASP A 222 13.92 19.58 -12.81
C ASP A 222 13.47 21.05 -12.75
N ILE A 223 12.33 21.36 -13.38
CA ILE A 223 11.73 22.70 -13.36
C ILE A 223 11.22 23.04 -11.97
N ALA A 224 10.54 22.10 -11.30
CA ALA A 224 10.07 22.28 -9.93
C ALA A 224 11.21 22.54 -8.93
N ALA A 225 12.43 22.09 -9.25
CA ALA A 225 13.61 22.34 -8.42
C ALA A 225 14.17 23.76 -8.58
N LEU A 226 13.67 24.59 -9.51
CA LEU A 226 14.09 25.98 -9.63
C LEU A 226 13.63 26.81 -8.42
N PRO A 227 14.48 27.65 -7.81
CA PRO A 227 14.14 28.41 -6.61
C PRO A 227 12.84 29.24 -6.74
N GLU A 228 12.61 29.83 -7.91
CA GLU A 228 11.43 30.64 -8.23
C GLU A 228 10.16 29.79 -8.24
N ILE A 229 10.26 28.58 -8.80
CA ILE A 229 9.15 27.61 -8.84
C ILE A 229 8.93 27.00 -7.45
N GLN A 230 9.99 26.67 -6.70
CA GLN A 230 9.89 26.15 -5.34
C GLN A 230 9.12 27.10 -4.41
N LYS A 231 9.39 28.41 -4.50
CA LYS A 231 8.67 29.45 -3.73
C LYS A 231 7.17 29.46 -4.01
N ILE A 232 6.77 29.10 -5.24
CA ILE A 232 5.37 28.99 -5.61
C ILE A 232 4.81 27.64 -5.18
N LEU A 233 5.50 26.52 -5.41
CA LEU A 233 4.97 25.20 -5.07
C LEU A 233 4.86 24.96 -3.56
N CYS A 234 5.85 25.40 -2.79
CA CYS A 234 6.00 25.12 -1.37
C CYS A 234 5.97 26.42 -0.55
N PRO A 235 4.82 27.09 -0.46
CA PRO A 235 4.77 28.41 0.14
C PRO A 235 4.95 28.38 1.67
N PHE A 236 5.13 29.57 2.23
CA PHE A 236 5.12 29.78 3.68
C PHE A 236 3.76 29.42 4.29
N VAL A 237 3.75 29.18 5.61
CA VAL A 237 2.58 28.67 6.36
C VAL A 237 1.34 29.56 6.21
N ASP A 238 1.51 30.85 5.96
CA ASP A 238 0.43 31.84 5.88
C ASP A 238 -0.06 32.11 4.44
N ASP A 239 0.52 31.45 3.43
CA ASP A 239 0.03 31.59 2.06
C ASP A 239 -1.28 30.82 1.88
N THR A 240 -2.36 31.59 1.81
CA THR A 240 -3.73 31.09 1.63
C THR A 240 -4.17 31.12 0.16
N GLU A 241 -3.28 31.49 -0.77
CA GLU A 241 -3.59 31.53 -2.19
C GLU A 241 -3.89 30.12 -2.69
N THR A 242 -5.18 29.87 -2.90
CA THR A 242 -5.76 28.60 -3.37
C THR A 242 -6.48 28.76 -4.70
N GLU A 243 -6.58 30.00 -5.20
CA GLU A 243 -7.19 30.31 -6.49
C GLU A 243 -6.29 29.83 -7.63
N GLU A 244 -6.81 28.89 -8.43
CA GLU A 244 -6.02 28.22 -9.48
C GLU A 244 -5.49 29.19 -10.53
N GLY A 245 -6.29 30.17 -10.95
CA GLY A 245 -5.89 31.15 -11.97
C GLY A 245 -4.73 32.03 -11.52
N ALA A 246 -4.71 32.43 -10.24
CA ALA A 246 -3.61 33.23 -9.69
C ALA A 246 -2.32 32.40 -9.57
N ILE A 247 -2.43 31.14 -9.11
CA ILE A 247 -1.31 30.19 -9.09
C ILE A 247 -0.75 29.96 -10.50
N GLU A 248 -1.63 29.70 -11.47
CA GLU A 248 -1.27 29.47 -12.88
C GLU A 248 -0.54 30.69 -13.45
N GLN A 249 -1.05 31.90 -13.23
CA GLN A 249 -0.41 33.13 -13.68
C GLN A 249 0.99 33.32 -13.08
N ARG A 250 1.16 33.07 -11.77
CA ARG A 250 2.46 33.13 -11.11
C ARG A 250 3.43 32.09 -11.65
N LEU A 251 2.97 30.87 -11.88
CA LEU A 251 3.78 29.81 -12.49
C LEU A 251 4.17 30.16 -13.92
N MET A 252 3.24 30.62 -14.76
CA MET A 252 3.55 31.07 -16.12
C MET A 252 4.56 32.21 -16.14
N TRP A 253 4.41 33.19 -15.23
CA TRP A 253 5.37 34.28 -15.09
C TRP A 253 6.75 33.76 -14.68
N ALA A 254 6.83 32.87 -13.69
CA ALA A 254 8.09 32.28 -13.22
C ALA A 254 8.75 31.37 -14.26
N LEU A 255 7.96 30.65 -15.06
CA LEU A 255 8.45 29.89 -16.20
C LEU A 255 8.99 30.84 -17.29
N SER A 256 8.28 31.92 -17.59
CA SER A 256 8.72 32.87 -18.62
C SER A 256 9.96 33.68 -18.21
N SER A 257 10.08 34.04 -16.92
CA SER A 257 11.19 34.85 -16.39
C SER A 257 12.37 34.03 -15.91
N GLY A 258 12.13 32.87 -15.29
CA GLY A 258 13.15 31.99 -14.69
C GLY A 258 13.54 30.80 -15.57
N VAL A 259 12.61 30.27 -16.38
CA VAL A 259 12.88 29.24 -17.41
C VAL A 259 13.17 29.91 -18.76
N GLY A 260 13.84 31.06 -18.73
CA GLY A 260 14.40 31.66 -19.94
C GLY A 260 15.39 30.72 -20.65
N GLY A 261 15.81 31.09 -21.86
CA GLY A 261 16.75 30.29 -22.67
C GLY A 261 18.05 29.89 -21.95
N ASP A 262 18.45 30.66 -20.94
CA ASP A 262 19.63 30.40 -20.12
C ASP A 262 19.48 29.17 -19.23
N PHE A 263 18.28 28.87 -18.71
CA PHE A 263 18.07 27.69 -17.86
C PHE A 263 18.33 26.40 -18.65
N LEU A 264 17.71 26.25 -19.83
CA LEU A 264 17.89 25.06 -20.65
C LEU A 264 19.36 24.85 -21.03
N SER A 265 20.04 25.95 -21.39
CA SER A 265 21.47 25.93 -21.71
C SER A 265 22.32 25.54 -20.50
N SER A 266 22.03 26.12 -19.33
CA SER A 266 22.74 25.82 -18.09
C SER A 266 22.52 24.36 -17.67
N TRP A 267 21.27 23.92 -17.61
CA TRP A 267 20.90 22.54 -17.30
C TRP A 267 21.58 21.56 -18.23
N TRP A 268 21.58 21.82 -19.54
CA TRP A 268 22.26 20.99 -20.52
C TRP A 268 23.77 20.93 -20.28
N ASN A 269 24.40 22.07 -20.02
CA ASN A 269 25.83 22.16 -19.76
C ASN A 269 26.23 21.43 -18.47
N GLU A 270 25.46 21.60 -17.39
CA GLU A 270 25.71 20.95 -16.10
C GLU A 270 25.51 19.44 -16.17
N THR A 271 24.42 18.99 -16.80
CA THR A 271 24.16 17.55 -17.00
C THR A 271 25.23 16.91 -17.88
N SER A 272 25.60 17.55 -18.99
CA SER A 272 26.67 17.09 -19.88
C SER A 272 28.03 17.04 -19.18
N LYS A 273 28.39 18.08 -18.42
CA LYS A 273 29.62 18.12 -17.62
C LYS A 273 29.65 16.97 -16.60
N THR A 274 28.53 16.69 -15.96
CA THR A 274 28.41 15.60 -14.97
C THR A 274 28.54 14.22 -15.64
N LEU A 275 27.90 14.01 -16.79
CA LEU A 275 28.06 12.77 -17.57
C LEU A 275 29.51 12.57 -18.02
N LEU A 276 30.17 13.62 -18.52
CA LEU A 276 31.58 13.58 -18.88
C LEU A 276 32.47 13.25 -17.67
N ALA A 277 32.17 13.79 -16.49
CA ALA A 277 32.89 13.46 -15.26
C ALA A 277 32.76 11.97 -14.90
N ILE A 278 31.57 11.37 -15.06
CA ILE A 278 31.34 9.94 -14.85
C ILE A 278 32.20 9.10 -15.81
N VAL A 279 32.25 9.46 -17.10
CA VAL A 279 33.08 8.74 -18.08
C VAL A 279 34.57 8.95 -17.81
N HIS A 280 34.99 10.17 -17.46
CA HIS A 280 36.38 10.49 -17.13
C HIS A 280 36.87 9.66 -15.94
N LEU A 281 36.08 9.61 -14.87
CA LEU A 281 36.39 8.84 -13.67
C LEU A 281 36.56 7.35 -13.98
N ALA A 282 35.67 6.80 -14.81
CA ALA A 282 35.68 5.37 -15.12
C ALA A 282 36.76 4.96 -16.14
N THR A 283 37.13 5.84 -17.07
CA THR A 283 38.07 5.51 -18.16
C THR A 283 39.48 6.03 -17.93
N ARG A 284 39.68 6.99 -17.02
CA ARG A 284 40.92 7.78 -16.84
C ARG A 284 41.39 8.49 -18.11
N ARG A 285 40.55 8.57 -19.14
CA ARG A 285 40.83 9.28 -20.39
C ARG A 285 40.30 10.70 -20.25
N LYS A 286 41.12 11.68 -20.62
CA LYS A 286 40.66 13.07 -20.72
C LYS A 286 39.74 13.20 -21.94
N ILE A 287 38.44 13.05 -21.72
CA ILE A 287 37.42 13.30 -22.73
C ILE A 287 37.03 14.77 -22.60
N ALA A 288 37.34 15.57 -23.62
CA ALA A 288 37.37 17.03 -23.47
C ALA A 288 36.09 17.75 -23.90
N THR A 289 35.17 17.12 -24.64
CA THR A 289 34.07 17.84 -25.29
C THR A 289 32.70 17.18 -25.11
N ALA A 290 31.64 17.99 -25.09
CA ALA A 290 30.25 17.53 -25.07
C ALA A 290 29.91 16.64 -26.28
N HIS A 291 30.54 16.89 -27.43
CA HIS A 291 30.42 16.03 -28.61
C HIS A 291 30.82 14.58 -28.33
N ALA A 292 31.73 14.32 -27.39
CA ALA A 292 32.06 12.94 -27.03
C ALA A 292 30.85 12.17 -26.49
N LEU A 293 29.87 12.83 -25.85
CA LEU A 293 28.66 12.17 -25.33
C LEU A 293 27.80 11.58 -26.45
N THR A 294 27.85 12.13 -27.66
CA THR A 294 27.11 11.59 -28.82
C THR A 294 27.77 10.35 -29.42
N ASN A 295 28.91 9.90 -28.88
CA ASN A 295 29.58 8.70 -29.35
C ASN A 295 28.71 7.46 -29.08
N PRO A 296 28.41 6.65 -30.10
CA PRO A 296 27.53 5.49 -30.00
C PRO A 296 28.07 4.36 -29.10
N THR A 297 29.34 4.43 -28.70
CA THR A 297 29.95 3.48 -27.78
C THR A 297 29.80 3.89 -26.31
N LEU A 298 29.26 5.08 -26.01
CA LEU A 298 29.07 5.51 -24.64
C LEU A 298 27.74 5.03 -24.08
N PHE A 299 27.83 4.16 -23.09
CA PHE A 299 26.68 3.66 -22.36
C PHE A 299 26.81 4.00 -20.88
N PHE A 300 25.68 4.37 -20.31
CA PHE A 300 25.49 4.57 -18.88
C PHE A 300 24.61 3.45 -18.33
N LEU A 301 24.71 3.25 -17.02
CA LEU A 301 23.90 2.33 -16.27
C LEU A 301 23.32 3.09 -15.08
N CYS A 302 22.00 2.99 -14.91
CA CYS A 302 21.36 3.39 -13.67
C CYS A 302 21.46 2.21 -12.70
N LYS A 303 21.99 2.42 -11.49
CA LYS A 303 22.14 1.36 -10.48
C LYS A 303 20.82 0.65 -10.14
N ASP A 304 19.69 1.33 -10.30
CA ASP A 304 18.38 0.78 -9.98
C ASP A 304 17.62 0.27 -11.22
N CYS A 305 18.10 0.58 -12.42
CA CYS A 305 17.63 0.01 -13.69
C CYS A 305 18.77 -0.76 -14.37
N PRO A 306 19.35 -1.80 -13.72
CA PRO A 306 20.56 -2.45 -14.23
C PRO A 306 20.36 -3.18 -15.56
N THR A 307 19.11 -3.44 -15.93
CA THR A 307 18.73 -4.14 -17.16
C THR A 307 18.76 -3.22 -18.39
N LEU A 308 18.63 -1.89 -18.20
CA LEU A 308 18.50 -0.92 -19.27
C LEU A 308 19.76 -0.04 -19.35
N PRO A 309 20.70 -0.32 -20.28
CA PRO A 309 21.79 0.57 -20.60
C PRO A 309 21.23 1.81 -21.29
N LEU A 310 21.76 2.96 -20.92
CA LEU A 310 21.28 4.27 -21.34
C LEU A 310 22.32 4.88 -22.28
N THR A 311 21.89 5.34 -23.45
CA THR A 311 22.71 6.11 -24.37
C THR A 311 22.47 7.60 -24.17
N TYR A 312 23.34 8.44 -24.72
CA TYR A 312 23.00 9.85 -24.91
C TYR A 312 22.11 10.00 -26.16
N PRO A 313 21.04 10.81 -26.13
CA PRO A 313 20.59 11.64 -25.01
C PRO A 313 19.61 10.95 -24.04
N ALA A 314 19.23 9.69 -24.27
CA ALA A 314 18.24 8.96 -23.47
C ALA A 314 18.52 8.94 -21.95
N VAL A 315 19.79 8.98 -21.54
CA VAL A 315 20.22 9.09 -20.13
C VAL A 315 19.73 10.37 -19.45
N LEU A 316 19.50 11.46 -20.21
CA LEU A 316 18.99 12.73 -19.67
C LEU A 316 17.49 12.65 -19.33
N ILE A 317 16.73 11.90 -20.12
CA ILE A 317 15.27 11.75 -19.94
C ILE A 317 14.88 10.47 -19.17
N HIS A 318 15.86 9.64 -18.77
CA HIS A 318 15.61 8.40 -18.07
C HIS A 318 14.96 8.62 -16.69
N THR A 319 13.68 8.28 -16.55
CA THR A 319 12.95 8.32 -15.28
C THR A 319 12.90 6.92 -14.65
N CYS A 320 13.65 6.73 -13.57
CA CYS A 320 13.55 5.47 -12.83
C CYS A 320 12.32 5.49 -11.90
N ARG A 321 11.54 4.40 -11.87
CA ARG A 321 10.27 4.29 -11.13
C ARG A 321 10.35 3.55 -9.78
N HIS A 322 11.53 3.25 -9.27
CA HIS A 322 11.71 2.58 -7.98
C HIS A 322 11.04 3.35 -6.80
N PRO A 323 10.20 2.71 -5.99
CA PRO A 323 9.46 3.40 -4.91
C PRO A 323 10.36 3.97 -3.81
N ASP A 324 11.52 3.35 -3.53
CA ASP A 324 12.44 3.76 -2.44
C ASP A 324 13.24 5.06 -2.71
N TYR A 325 12.93 5.81 -3.77
CA TYR A 325 13.73 6.97 -4.18
C TYR A 325 13.67 8.18 -3.28
N ALA A 326 12.55 8.41 -2.62
CA ALA A 326 12.31 9.66 -1.90
C ALA A 326 13.27 9.89 -0.71
N SER A 327 13.95 8.84 -0.22
CA SER A 327 14.67 8.92 1.07
C SER A 327 16.14 9.33 0.97
N ALA A 328 16.90 8.87 -0.02
CA ALA A 328 18.38 8.95 0.02
C ALA A 328 18.96 10.19 -0.67
N ALA A 329 18.43 10.60 -1.82
CA ALA A 329 18.96 11.74 -2.58
C ALA A 329 18.57 13.10 -2.00
N TYR A 330 17.66 13.10 -1.03
CA TYR A 330 17.00 14.29 -0.49
C TYR A 330 17.11 14.36 1.03
N LYS A 331 18.17 13.84 1.62
CA LYS A 331 18.38 14.00 3.07
C LYS A 331 18.25 15.47 3.50
N ASP A 332 18.71 16.38 2.64
CA ASP A 332 18.71 17.82 2.89
C ASP A 332 17.52 18.57 2.28
N CYS A 333 16.63 17.89 1.55
CA CYS A 333 15.45 18.52 0.98
C CYS A 333 14.35 18.65 2.04
N ASN A 334 13.66 19.80 2.06
CA ASN A 334 12.53 19.98 2.97
C ASN A 334 11.41 18.97 2.66
N ALA A 335 10.55 18.70 3.65
CA ALA A 335 9.47 17.72 3.52
C ALA A 335 8.47 18.07 2.40
N ASP A 336 8.29 19.37 2.14
CA ASP A 336 7.34 19.87 1.15
C ASP A 336 7.79 19.59 -0.28
N MET A 337 9.06 19.78 -0.58
CA MET A 337 9.63 19.48 -1.90
C MET A 337 9.67 17.98 -2.15
N LYS A 338 9.91 17.16 -1.12
CA LYS A 338 9.75 15.71 -1.23
C LYS A 338 8.31 15.35 -1.63
N HIS A 339 7.33 15.99 -0.99
CA HIS A 339 5.92 15.80 -1.33
C HIS A 339 5.61 16.32 -2.74
N ALA A 340 6.14 17.47 -3.14
CA ALA A 340 5.99 18.03 -4.48
C ALA A 340 6.52 17.09 -5.56
N PHE A 341 7.73 16.55 -5.41
CA PHE A 341 8.30 15.58 -6.35
C PHE A 341 7.48 14.28 -6.39
N SER A 342 6.92 13.85 -5.25
CA SER A 342 5.97 12.73 -5.20
C SER A 342 4.71 13.02 -6.03
N CYS A 343 4.10 14.20 -5.87
CA CYS A 343 2.93 14.62 -6.65
C CYS A 343 3.22 14.75 -8.15
N LEU A 344 4.44 15.14 -8.52
CA LEU A 344 4.89 15.23 -9.91
C LEU A 344 5.25 13.88 -10.53
N GLU A 345 5.35 12.82 -9.73
CA GLU A 345 5.78 11.47 -10.15
C GLU A 345 7.14 11.48 -10.85
N ALA A 346 8.00 12.44 -10.50
CA ALA A 346 9.26 12.72 -11.17
C ALA A 346 10.31 13.21 -10.18
N GLN A 347 11.57 13.15 -10.58
CA GLN A 347 12.70 13.56 -9.76
C GLN A 347 13.64 14.43 -10.59
N PRO A 348 14.20 15.54 -10.05
CA PRO A 348 15.25 16.27 -10.70
C PRO A 348 16.42 15.34 -11.06
N TRP A 349 17.04 15.62 -12.21
CA TRP A 349 18.20 14.92 -12.73
C TRP A 349 19.39 14.96 -11.77
N ALA A 350 19.62 16.11 -11.12
CA ALA A 350 20.69 16.29 -10.14
C ALA A 350 20.62 15.28 -8.98
N ALA A 351 19.41 14.93 -8.52
CA ALA A 351 19.24 13.94 -7.45
C ALA A 351 19.54 12.49 -7.92
N ARG A 352 19.47 12.24 -9.23
CA ARG A 352 19.66 10.92 -9.84
C ARG A 352 21.10 10.68 -10.29
N CYS A 353 21.87 11.73 -10.58
CA CYS A 353 23.18 11.60 -11.21
C CYS A 353 24.17 10.74 -10.42
N GLY A 354 24.11 10.74 -9.07
CA GLY A 354 24.94 9.88 -8.22
C GLY A 354 24.68 8.36 -8.35
N ARG A 355 23.59 7.98 -9.04
CA ARG A 355 23.26 6.58 -9.34
C ARG A 355 23.61 6.17 -10.76
N LEU A 356 23.96 7.13 -11.61
CA LEU A 356 24.46 6.85 -12.93
C LEU A 356 25.93 6.42 -12.82
N MET A 357 26.28 5.41 -13.59
CA MET A 357 27.66 4.97 -13.75
C MET A 357 27.95 4.69 -15.22
N PHE A 358 29.21 4.82 -15.61
CA PHE A 358 29.64 4.36 -16.91
C PHE A 358 29.46 2.84 -17.03
N TYR A 359 29.12 2.34 -18.21
CA TYR A 359 28.89 0.91 -18.46
C TYR A 359 29.98 0.31 -19.39
N PRO A 360 31.20 0.03 -18.87
CA PRO A 360 32.33 -0.39 -19.69
C PRO A 360 32.08 -1.60 -20.58
N SER A 361 31.37 -2.61 -20.06
CA SER A 361 31.11 -3.86 -20.79
C SER A 361 30.25 -3.62 -22.03
N ARG A 362 29.21 -2.77 -21.92
CA ARG A 362 28.36 -2.41 -23.07
C ARG A 362 29.10 -1.52 -24.05
N SER A 363 29.89 -0.58 -23.57
CA SER A 363 30.76 0.23 -24.42
C SER A 363 31.73 -0.60 -25.26
N LYS A 364 32.35 -1.63 -24.66
CA LYS A 364 33.21 -2.57 -25.39
C LYS A 364 32.45 -3.39 -26.44
N HIS A 365 31.22 -3.82 -26.13
CA HIS A 365 30.39 -4.53 -27.09
C HIS A 365 29.95 -3.62 -28.24
N ALA A 366 29.59 -2.37 -27.96
CA ALA A 366 29.25 -1.39 -28.97
C ALA A 366 30.41 -1.13 -29.92
N ALA A 367 31.62 -0.88 -29.40
CA ALA A 367 32.82 -0.72 -30.22
C ALA A 367 33.10 -1.95 -31.10
N ALA A 368 32.88 -3.16 -30.59
CA ALA A 368 33.00 -4.39 -31.36
C ALA A 368 31.97 -4.47 -32.50
N ILE A 369 30.73 -4.09 -32.25
CA ILE A 369 29.66 -4.04 -33.26
C ILE A 369 29.98 -3.00 -34.35
N LEU A 370 30.48 -1.81 -34.00
CA LEU A 370 30.89 -0.81 -34.99
C LEU A 370 32.00 -1.33 -35.89
N LYS A 371 32.98 -2.04 -35.32
CA LYS A 371 34.03 -2.68 -36.11
C LYS A 371 33.47 -3.71 -37.11
N ILE A 372 32.45 -4.49 -36.74
CA ILE A 372 31.78 -5.44 -37.65
C ILE A 372 31.03 -4.73 -38.78
N LEU A 373 30.55 -3.51 -38.52
CA LEU A 373 29.86 -2.69 -39.50
C LEU A 373 30.81 -1.88 -40.40
N ASP A 374 32.13 -2.00 -40.21
CA ASP A 374 33.17 -1.18 -40.84
C ASP A 374 32.96 0.33 -40.59
N LEU A 375 32.56 0.65 -39.35
CA LEU A 375 32.21 1.98 -38.90
C LEU A 375 33.23 2.50 -37.88
N ASP A 376 33.81 3.68 -38.13
CA ASP A 376 34.77 4.31 -37.21
C ASP A 376 34.04 5.06 -36.08
N GLU A 377 34.30 4.66 -34.83
CA GLU A 377 33.72 5.25 -33.63
C GLU A 377 33.99 6.75 -33.46
N ARG A 378 35.00 7.30 -34.14
CA ARG A 378 35.37 8.73 -34.06
C ARG A 378 34.54 9.63 -34.96
N HIS A 379 33.95 9.07 -36.00
CA HIS A 379 33.26 9.83 -37.05
C HIS A 379 31.75 9.62 -37.04
N ILE A 380 31.25 8.82 -36.09
CA ILE A 380 29.85 8.37 -36.06
C ILE A 380 29.22 8.81 -34.75
N THR A 381 27.98 9.28 -34.86
CA THR A 381 27.13 9.65 -33.74
C THR A 381 26.08 8.58 -33.47
N SER A 382 25.52 8.57 -32.26
CA SER A 382 24.34 7.76 -31.93
C SER A 382 23.19 8.00 -32.93
N ASP A 383 22.93 9.25 -33.30
CA ASP A 383 21.86 9.62 -34.23
C ASP A 383 22.06 9.01 -35.61
N PHE A 384 23.30 8.96 -36.11
CA PHE A 384 23.62 8.28 -37.36
C PHE A 384 23.21 6.81 -37.32
N LEU A 385 23.51 6.10 -36.22
CA LEU A 385 23.14 4.68 -36.10
C LEU A 385 21.65 4.48 -35.88
N TYR A 386 20.97 5.38 -35.18
CA TYR A 386 19.51 5.33 -35.04
C TYR A 386 18.82 5.55 -36.39
N PHE A 387 19.30 6.49 -37.19
CA PHE A 387 18.73 6.81 -38.50
C PHE A 387 19.01 5.71 -39.53
N ASN A 388 20.27 5.25 -39.64
CA ASN A 388 20.65 4.19 -40.58
C ASN A 388 20.19 2.80 -40.11
N ASN A 389 19.97 2.63 -38.81
CA ASN A 389 19.48 1.42 -38.15
C ASN A 389 20.06 0.11 -38.72
N PRO A 390 21.40 -0.06 -38.73
CA PRO A 390 22.03 -1.22 -39.35
C PRO A 390 21.59 -2.54 -38.69
N VAL A 391 21.40 -3.55 -39.53
CA VAL A 391 21.01 -4.91 -39.12
C VAL A 391 22.23 -5.82 -39.11
N LEU A 392 22.35 -6.62 -38.06
CA LEU A 392 23.38 -7.63 -37.92
C LEU A 392 22.78 -9.03 -37.88
N VAL A 393 23.55 -10.00 -38.35
CA VAL A 393 23.22 -11.42 -38.32
C VAL A 393 24.03 -12.11 -37.23
N HIS A 394 23.35 -12.80 -36.31
CA HIS A 394 23.94 -13.67 -35.30
C HIS A 394 23.79 -15.13 -35.71
N GLN A 395 24.90 -15.83 -35.90
CA GLN A 395 24.90 -17.26 -36.20
C GLN A 395 24.85 -18.10 -34.91
N ARG A 396 23.71 -18.71 -34.60
CA ARG A 396 23.59 -19.59 -33.43
C ARG A 396 24.37 -20.89 -33.64
N LYS A 397 24.70 -21.57 -32.53
CA LYS A 397 25.43 -22.86 -32.54
C LYS A 397 24.73 -23.98 -33.33
N ASN A 398 23.40 -23.93 -33.41
CA ASN A 398 22.59 -24.88 -34.18
C ASN A 398 22.51 -24.54 -35.68
N GLY A 399 23.31 -23.60 -36.18
CA GLY A 399 23.30 -23.13 -37.57
C GLY A 399 22.21 -22.10 -37.89
N SER A 400 21.21 -21.91 -37.02
CA SER A 400 20.17 -20.90 -37.26
C SER A 400 20.73 -19.48 -37.19
N ARG A 401 20.21 -18.60 -38.04
CA ARG A 401 20.64 -17.20 -38.14
C ARG A 401 19.53 -16.31 -37.62
N VAL A 402 19.89 -15.33 -36.80
CA VAL A 402 18.95 -14.36 -36.24
C VAL A 402 19.40 -12.98 -36.63
N MET A 403 18.51 -12.22 -37.26
CA MET A 403 18.73 -10.84 -37.62
C MET A 403 18.21 -9.94 -36.51
N VAL A 404 19.04 -9.02 -36.05
CA VAL A 404 18.65 -8.02 -35.05
C VAL A 404 19.23 -6.67 -35.42
N ARG A 405 18.62 -5.61 -34.90
CA ARG A 405 19.14 -4.26 -35.03
C ARG A 405 20.41 -4.08 -34.19
N TRP A 406 21.25 -3.12 -34.53
CA TRP A 406 22.53 -2.89 -33.84
C TRP A 406 22.38 -2.67 -32.33
N ASN A 407 21.37 -1.94 -31.91
CA ASN A 407 21.08 -1.71 -30.50
C ASN A 407 20.80 -3.05 -29.80
N GLU A 408 19.89 -3.86 -30.33
CA GLU A 408 19.59 -5.21 -29.84
C GLU A 408 20.80 -6.15 -29.85
N ALA A 409 21.68 -6.03 -30.85
CA ALA A 409 22.93 -6.79 -30.90
C ALA A 409 23.81 -6.46 -29.68
N ILE A 410 23.97 -5.17 -29.35
CA ILE A 410 24.71 -4.73 -28.15
C ILE A 410 24.11 -5.32 -26.88
N PHE A 411 22.78 -5.40 -26.77
CA PHE A 411 22.08 -6.03 -25.65
C PHE A 411 22.33 -7.54 -25.57
N ASN A 412 22.30 -8.23 -26.69
CA ASN A 412 22.48 -9.68 -26.76
C ASN A 412 23.93 -10.12 -26.53
N CYS A 413 24.92 -9.27 -26.84
CA CYS A 413 26.34 -9.54 -26.56
C CYS A 413 26.66 -9.76 -25.07
N GLY A 414 25.82 -9.25 -24.15
CA GLY A 414 26.03 -9.33 -22.70
C GLY A 414 26.13 -10.75 -22.12
N LYS A 415 25.66 -11.77 -22.85
CA LYS A 415 25.72 -13.18 -22.43
C LYS A 415 27.01 -13.88 -22.89
N THR A 416 27.88 -13.21 -23.63
CA THR A 416 29.08 -13.79 -24.25
C THR A 416 30.30 -12.89 -24.03
N THR A 417 31.51 -13.45 -24.01
CA THR A 417 32.72 -12.62 -23.97
C THR A 417 32.88 -11.83 -25.28
N THR A 418 33.46 -10.63 -25.22
CA THR A 418 33.71 -9.75 -26.39
C THR A 418 34.38 -10.48 -27.57
N LYS A 419 35.34 -11.37 -27.27
CA LYS A 419 36.03 -12.19 -28.29
C LYS A 419 35.10 -13.18 -28.99
N LYS A 420 34.15 -13.79 -28.27
CA LYS A 420 33.15 -14.70 -28.84
C LYS A 420 32.03 -13.94 -29.56
N ALA A 421 31.72 -12.72 -29.13
CA ALA A 421 30.77 -11.87 -29.84
C ALA A 421 31.28 -11.57 -31.27
N LEU A 422 32.54 -11.13 -31.40
CA LEU A 422 33.14 -10.79 -32.69
C LEU A 422 33.15 -11.93 -33.72
N SER A 423 33.18 -13.20 -33.29
CA SER A 423 33.19 -14.35 -34.20
C SER A 423 31.80 -14.80 -34.67
N VAL A 424 30.72 -14.29 -34.05
CA VAL A 424 29.36 -14.79 -34.27
C VAL A 424 28.46 -13.76 -34.96
N TRP A 425 28.81 -12.49 -34.86
CA TRP A 425 28.10 -11.39 -35.48
C TRP A 425 28.69 -11.02 -36.84
N GLN A 426 27.84 -10.84 -37.83
CA GLN A 426 28.20 -10.39 -39.18
C GLN A 426 27.25 -9.27 -39.61
N ARG A 427 27.72 -8.37 -40.49
CA ARG A 427 26.87 -7.37 -41.13
C ARG A 427 25.87 -8.09 -42.05
N ALA A 428 24.60 -7.71 -41.98
CA ALA A 428 23.60 -8.26 -42.89
C ALA A 428 23.88 -7.79 -44.33
N THR A 429 23.78 -8.72 -45.28
CA THR A 429 23.86 -8.42 -46.71
C THR A 429 22.58 -7.73 -47.20
N SER A 430 22.63 -7.07 -48.36
CA SER A 430 21.45 -6.42 -48.94
C SER A 430 20.29 -7.41 -49.18
N GLN A 431 20.60 -8.65 -49.57
CA GLN A 431 19.60 -9.70 -49.80
C GLN A 431 18.93 -10.18 -48.50
N GLU A 432 19.72 -10.27 -47.42
CA GLU A 432 19.24 -10.61 -46.08
C GLU A 432 18.33 -9.50 -45.52
N MET A 433 18.76 -8.24 -45.65
CA MET A 433 17.94 -7.09 -45.25
C MET A 433 16.63 -7.06 -46.02
N TYR A 434 16.64 -7.27 -47.34
CA TYR A 434 15.41 -7.35 -48.14
C TYR A 434 14.46 -8.44 -47.63
N SER A 435 15.00 -9.63 -47.31
CA SER A 435 14.21 -10.74 -46.76
C SER A 435 13.64 -10.40 -45.38
N PHE A 436 14.41 -9.75 -44.52
CA PHE A 436 13.99 -9.31 -43.19
C PHE A 436 12.85 -8.29 -43.25
N TYR A 437 12.99 -7.23 -44.07
CA TYR A 437 11.96 -6.22 -44.20
C TYR A 437 10.68 -6.77 -44.85
N ARG A 438 10.81 -7.69 -45.82
CA ARG A 438 9.64 -8.36 -46.42
C ARG A 438 8.82 -9.13 -45.38
N GLN A 439 9.47 -9.78 -44.41
CA GLN A 439 8.76 -10.49 -43.33
C GLN A 439 8.06 -9.54 -42.35
N LEU A 440 8.64 -8.36 -42.09
CA LEU A 440 8.03 -7.35 -41.22
C LEU A 440 6.78 -6.69 -41.84
N VAL A 441 6.75 -6.51 -43.16
CA VAL A 441 5.62 -5.87 -43.88
C VAL A 441 4.41 -6.80 -44.04
N VAL A 442 4.59 -8.12 -43.86
CA VAL A 442 3.52 -9.13 -44.01
C VAL A 442 2.79 -9.41 -42.68
N LEU A 443 3.22 -8.80 -41.58
CA LEU A 443 2.44 -8.83 -40.34
C LEU A 443 1.25 -7.87 -40.51
N PRO A 444 -0.01 -8.34 -40.35
CA PRO A 444 -1.17 -7.46 -40.42
C PRO A 444 -1.02 -6.38 -39.34
N LEU A 445 -1.18 -5.12 -39.76
CA LEU A 445 -1.15 -3.94 -38.89
C LEU A 445 -2.20 -4.03 -37.78
#